data_AF-A0A8C2B0R2-F1
#
_entry.id   AF-A0A8C2B0R2-F1
#
_cell.length_a   1.000
_cell.length_b   1.000
_cell.length_c   1.000
_cell.angle_alpha   90.00
_cell.angle_beta   90.00
_cell.angle_gamma   90.00
#
_symmetry.space_group_name_H-M   'P 1'
#
loop_
_entity.id
_entity.type
_entity.pdbx_description
1 polymer ?
#
loop_
_entity_poly.entity_id
_entity_poly.type
_entity_poly.pdbx_seq_one_letter_code
_entity_poly.pdbx_strand_id
1 'polypeptide(L)'
;MGYHKHAFNVLISNRLGYHRDVPDTRNDKCRDRIYPVALPTASIVICFYNEAFSALLRTVHSVLDRTPNYLIHEIILVDDHSELDDLKEDLDSYIKQHLQKKVKLVRNEKREGLIRGRMIGASHTTGLTLKGNLNYFYELGQYDRGMDIWGGENLEISFRIWMCGGQLLIVPCSRVGHIFRKRRPYGSPGGQDTMAHNSLRLAHVWMDDYKEQYFVLRPELRNRDYGDISDRVAIRKRLQCHSFKWYLDNIYPEMQVSSPHKPQHPVFINKGLKRPKVLQRGRLRNLLADKCLVAQGRPSQKGGAVVVRDCDPQDTEQEWAYDEEHELILAGLLCLDMSEIRSSDPPRLMKCHGSGGSQQWTLGKNKWLYQVSVGQCLAVADPHSIKGYVTMAICDDSWSQQWKLES
;
A
#
# COMPACT_ATOMS: atom_id res chain seq x y z
N MET A 1 15.02 16.65 8.44
CA MET A 1 15.84 15.52 7.97
C MET A 1 15.14 14.15 8.09
N GLY A 2 14.66 13.71 9.27
CA GLY A 2 14.07 12.37 9.44
C GLY A 2 12.83 12.04 8.57
N TYR A 3 11.86 12.96 8.48
CA TYR A 3 10.66 12.77 7.63
C TYR A 3 11.00 12.65 6.13
N HIS A 4 11.98 13.42 5.64
CA HIS A 4 12.39 13.33 4.24
C HIS A 4 13.02 11.97 3.92
N LYS A 5 13.76 11.36 4.85
CA LYS A 5 14.46 10.09 4.62
C LYS A 5 13.56 8.86 4.82
N HIS A 6 12.76 8.83 5.88
CA HIS A 6 12.01 7.63 6.28
C HIS A 6 10.48 7.76 6.15
N ALA A 7 9.97 8.93 5.74
CA ALA A 7 8.53 9.21 5.61
C ALA A 7 7.70 9.08 6.90
N PHE A 8 8.35 9.16 8.07
CA PHE A 8 7.73 9.28 9.40
C PHE A 8 8.61 10.09 10.39
N ASN A 9 8.08 10.38 11.58
CA ASN A 9 8.76 11.21 12.59
C ASN A 9 9.87 10.46 13.34
N VAL A 10 11.08 10.43 12.78
CA VAL A 10 12.22 9.77 13.42
C VAL A 10 12.66 10.47 14.71
N LEU A 11 12.50 11.80 14.82
CA LEU A 11 12.87 12.54 16.04
C LEU A 11 12.05 12.04 17.24
N ILE A 12 10.74 11.90 17.07
CA ILE A 12 9.85 11.37 18.10
C ILE A 12 10.13 9.88 18.34
N SER A 13 10.36 9.10 17.27
CA SER A 13 10.76 7.69 17.42
C SER A 13 12.00 7.56 18.32
N ASN A 14 13.06 8.32 18.08
CA ASN A 14 14.28 8.25 18.87
C ASN A 14 14.02 8.58 20.36
N ARG A 15 13.20 9.60 20.65
CA ARG A 15 12.85 9.99 22.02
C ARG A 15 12.03 8.94 22.76
N LEU A 16 11.27 8.11 22.05
CA LEU A 16 10.48 7.03 22.66
C LEU A 16 11.34 5.82 23.08
N GLY A 17 12.67 5.82 22.87
CA GLY A 17 13.55 4.71 23.24
C GLY A 17 13.30 3.44 22.41
N TYR A 18 13.72 2.27 22.87
CA TYR A 18 13.39 0.99 22.22
C TYR A 18 12.33 0.20 22.98
N HIS A 19 12.24 0.42 24.29
CA HIS A 19 11.23 -0.13 25.18
C HIS A 19 10.21 0.96 25.49
N ARG A 20 8.94 0.69 25.20
CA ARG A 20 7.82 1.56 25.58
C ARG A 20 6.59 0.72 25.84
N ASP A 21 5.69 1.23 26.67
CA ASP A 21 4.38 0.63 26.82
C ASP A 21 3.48 0.91 25.62
N VAL A 22 2.57 -0.02 25.37
CA VAL A 22 1.59 0.07 24.29
C VAL A 22 0.23 -0.28 24.89
N PRO A 23 -0.80 0.57 24.72
CA PRO A 23 -2.12 0.28 25.27
C PRO A 23 -2.72 -0.97 24.61
N ASP A 24 -3.37 -1.81 25.41
CA ASP A 24 -4.13 -2.95 24.90
C ASP A 24 -5.45 -2.46 24.30
N THR A 25 -5.55 -2.51 22.97
CA THR A 25 -6.74 -2.08 22.22
C THR A 25 -7.68 -3.24 21.88
N ARG A 26 -7.33 -4.49 22.25
CA ARG A 26 -8.10 -5.68 21.90
C ARG A 26 -9.47 -5.65 22.57
N ASN A 27 -10.40 -6.43 22.02
CA ASN A 27 -11.68 -6.67 22.68
C ASN A 27 -11.43 -7.37 24.03
N ASP A 28 -12.18 -7.02 25.08
CA ASP A 28 -11.98 -7.57 26.43
C ASP A 28 -12.06 -9.10 26.46
N LYS A 29 -12.90 -9.71 25.61
CA LYS A 29 -13.01 -11.18 25.48
C LYS A 29 -11.72 -11.86 25.03
N CYS A 30 -10.74 -11.12 24.50
CA CYS A 30 -9.44 -11.67 24.16
C CYS A 30 -8.59 -11.99 25.40
N ARG A 31 -8.87 -11.36 26.55
CA ARG A 31 -8.15 -11.60 27.81
C ARG A 31 -8.54 -12.94 28.44
N ASP A 32 -9.77 -13.36 28.24
CA ASP A 32 -10.32 -14.61 28.78
C ASP A 32 -9.96 -15.85 27.93
N ARG A 33 -9.20 -15.66 26.84
CA ARG A 33 -8.79 -16.77 25.96
C ARG A 33 -7.67 -17.58 26.61
N ILE A 34 -7.95 -18.85 26.85
CA ILE A 34 -6.98 -19.83 27.33
C ILE A 34 -6.40 -20.57 26.12
N TYR A 35 -5.07 -20.62 26.04
CA TYR A 35 -4.34 -21.35 25.00
C TYR A 35 -3.65 -22.59 25.61
N PRO A 36 -3.47 -23.66 24.85
CA PRO A 36 -2.67 -24.80 25.28
C PRO A 36 -1.25 -24.36 25.67
N VAL A 37 -0.64 -25.02 26.67
CA VAL A 37 0.73 -24.68 27.11
C VAL A 37 1.76 -25.05 26.03
N ALA A 38 1.54 -26.17 25.34
CA ALA A 38 2.42 -26.70 24.30
C ALA A 38 2.14 -26.06 22.92
N LEU A 39 2.32 -24.74 22.81
CA LEU A 39 2.29 -24.07 21.50
C LEU A 39 3.61 -24.31 20.75
N PRO A 40 3.57 -24.37 19.41
CA PRO A 40 4.77 -24.48 18.60
C PRO A 40 5.65 -23.23 18.75
N THR A 41 6.97 -23.41 18.69
CA THR A 41 7.89 -22.29 18.63
C THR A 41 7.90 -21.66 17.24
N ALA A 42 8.24 -20.38 17.16
CA ALA A 42 8.30 -19.59 15.94
C ALA A 42 9.68 -18.94 15.75
N SER A 43 10.17 -18.97 14.51
CA SER A 43 11.26 -18.09 14.04
C SER A 43 10.63 -16.85 13.41
N ILE A 44 11.04 -15.66 13.85
CA ILE A 44 10.51 -14.39 13.36
C ILE A 44 11.50 -13.82 12.35
N VAL A 45 11.07 -13.64 11.10
CA VAL A 45 11.89 -13.03 10.04
C VAL A 45 11.49 -11.58 9.85
N ILE A 46 12.43 -10.65 10.00
CA ILE A 46 12.24 -9.22 9.80
C ILE A 46 13.19 -8.76 8.69
N CYS A 47 12.64 -8.54 7.50
CA CYS A 47 13.39 -7.96 6.38
C CYS A 47 13.37 -6.44 6.50
N PHE A 48 14.52 -5.79 6.25
CA PHE A 48 14.63 -4.34 6.29
C PHE A 48 15.57 -3.83 5.20
N TYR A 49 15.31 -2.61 4.75
CA TYR A 49 16.16 -1.84 3.84
C TYR A 49 16.08 -0.38 4.26
N ASN A 50 17.22 0.20 4.64
CA ASN A 50 17.33 1.61 5.07
C ASN A 50 16.35 2.01 6.20
N GLU A 51 15.94 1.05 7.04
CA GLU A 51 15.03 1.28 8.16
C GLU A 51 15.64 2.22 9.20
N ALA A 52 14.84 3.06 9.85
CA ALA A 52 15.39 3.90 10.91
C ALA A 52 15.83 3.02 12.09
N PHE A 53 17.06 3.19 12.57
CA PHE A 53 17.66 2.37 13.62
C PHE A 53 16.73 2.18 14.84
N SER A 54 16.11 3.27 15.32
CA SER A 54 15.19 3.22 16.46
C SER A 54 13.88 2.48 16.18
N ALA A 55 13.38 2.48 14.94
CA ALA A 55 12.19 1.74 14.57
C ALA A 55 12.48 0.25 14.43
N LEU A 56 13.62 -0.11 13.83
CA LEU A 56 14.09 -1.48 13.71
C LEU A 56 14.27 -2.12 15.10
N LEU A 57 15.06 -1.49 15.97
CA LEU A 57 15.33 -2.04 17.30
C LEU A 57 14.09 -2.08 18.19
N ARG A 58 13.19 -1.10 18.10
CA ARG A 58 11.90 -1.16 18.82
C ARG A 58 11.04 -2.34 18.35
N THR A 59 11.10 -2.70 17.07
CA THR A 59 10.41 -3.89 16.57
C THR A 59 10.98 -5.16 17.19
N VAL A 60 12.31 -5.29 17.22
CA VAL A 60 12.99 -6.45 17.82
C VAL A 60 12.70 -6.56 19.31
N HIS A 61 12.89 -5.47 20.06
CA HIS A 61 12.62 -5.44 21.49
C HIS A 61 11.14 -5.68 21.80
N SER A 62 10.21 -5.14 21.01
CA SER A 62 8.80 -5.43 21.20
C SER A 62 8.45 -6.91 21.03
N VAL A 63 9.14 -7.65 20.15
CA VAL A 63 8.96 -9.11 20.02
C VAL A 63 9.49 -9.82 21.26
N LEU A 64 10.69 -9.45 21.71
CA LEU A 64 11.33 -10.06 22.89
C LEU A 64 10.57 -9.78 24.19
N ASP A 65 10.09 -8.56 24.38
CA ASP A 65 9.43 -8.11 25.60
C ASP A 65 8.00 -8.66 25.75
N ARG A 66 7.32 -8.94 24.62
CA ARG A 66 5.88 -9.28 24.60
C ARG A 66 5.58 -10.70 24.16
N THR A 67 6.59 -11.51 23.88
CA THR A 67 6.43 -12.91 23.49
C THR A 67 7.08 -13.80 24.55
N PRO A 68 6.37 -14.79 25.11
CA PRO A 68 6.98 -15.74 26.03
C PRO A 68 8.25 -16.38 25.43
N ASN A 69 9.36 -16.32 26.16
CA ASN A 69 10.69 -16.69 25.65
C ASN A 69 10.78 -18.14 25.10
N TYR A 70 9.96 -19.05 25.63
CA TYR A 70 9.91 -20.44 25.16
C TYR A 70 9.25 -20.59 23.78
N LEU A 71 8.46 -19.59 23.33
CA LEU A 71 7.83 -19.58 22.00
C LEU A 71 8.74 -18.99 20.93
N ILE A 72 9.72 -18.17 21.32
CA ILE A 72 10.68 -17.58 20.38
C ILE A 72 11.80 -18.58 20.15
N HIS A 73 11.88 -19.17 18.96
CA HIS A 73 13.03 -19.97 18.57
C HIS A 73 14.22 -19.05 18.26
N GLU A 74 14.03 -18.13 17.32
CA GLU A 74 15.03 -17.14 16.89
C GLU A 74 14.34 -15.93 16.22
N ILE A 75 15.06 -14.83 16.07
CA ILE A 75 14.69 -13.67 15.25
C ILE A 75 15.77 -13.51 14.18
N ILE A 76 15.39 -13.56 12.91
CA ILE A 76 16.30 -13.36 11.77
C ILE A 76 16.05 -11.98 11.20
N LEU A 77 17.04 -11.11 11.33
CA LEU A 77 17.07 -9.82 10.65
C LEU A 77 17.71 -10.02 9.29
N VAL A 78 17.00 -9.64 8.23
CA VAL A 78 17.52 -9.72 6.85
C VAL A 78 17.73 -8.30 6.33
N ASP A 79 18.98 -7.87 6.26
CA ASP A 79 19.39 -6.61 5.64
C ASP A 79 19.41 -6.78 4.13
N ASP A 80 18.45 -6.16 3.44
CA ASP A 80 18.33 -6.18 1.98
C ASP A 80 19.25 -5.13 1.33
N HIS A 81 20.52 -5.18 1.69
CA HIS A 81 21.58 -4.30 1.18
C HIS A 81 21.35 -2.82 1.50
N SER A 82 21.08 -2.50 2.78
CA SER A 82 20.94 -1.11 3.24
C SER A 82 22.21 -0.29 2.99
N GLU A 83 22.05 1.01 2.85
CA GLU A 83 23.11 1.99 2.57
C GLU A 83 23.43 2.87 3.79
N LEU A 84 22.62 2.81 4.84
CA LEU A 84 22.81 3.67 6.01
C LEU A 84 23.93 3.14 6.91
N ASP A 85 24.86 4.01 7.30
CA ASP A 85 26.03 3.66 8.11
C ASP A 85 25.63 3.04 9.46
N ASP A 86 24.57 3.57 10.10
CA ASP A 86 24.04 3.07 11.38
C ASP A 86 23.47 1.65 11.29
N LEU A 87 23.19 1.15 10.07
CA LEU A 87 22.75 -0.23 9.83
C LEU A 87 23.92 -1.18 9.53
N LYS A 88 25.16 -0.69 9.53
CA LYS A 88 26.38 -1.48 9.32
C LYS A 88 26.99 -1.89 10.67
N GLU A 89 28.19 -1.41 10.97
CA GLU A 89 28.97 -1.82 12.14
C GLU A 89 28.26 -1.53 13.48
N ASP A 90 27.49 -0.44 13.55
CA ASP A 90 26.71 -0.07 14.73
C ASP A 90 25.64 -1.13 15.06
N LEU A 91 24.92 -1.61 14.03
CA LEU A 91 23.92 -2.66 14.20
C LEU A 91 24.57 -4.00 14.57
N ASP A 92 25.68 -4.35 13.93
CA ASP A 92 26.43 -5.58 14.25
C ASP A 92 26.89 -5.59 15.71
N SER A 93 27.46 -4.45 16.15
CA SER A 93 27.92 -4.24 17.52
C SER A 93 26.76 -4.31 18.50
N TYR A 94 25.63 -3.65 18.21
CA TYR A 94 24.45 -3.66 19.06
C TYR A 94 23.88 -5.08 19.22
N ILE A 95 23.75 -5.83 18.13
CA ILE A 95 23.23 -7.20 18.16
C ILE A 95 24.16 -8.10 18.98
N LYS A 96 25.48 -8.00 18.77
CA LYS A 96 26.47 -8.81 19.50
C LYS A 96 26.46 -8.52 21.00
N GLN A 97 26.33 -7.25 21.39
CA GLN A 97 26.35 -6.86 22.80
C GLN A 97 25.02 -7.13 23.52
N HIS A 98 23.88 -6.97 22.85
CA HIS A 98 22.58 -6.94 23.52
C HIS A 98 21.62 -8.08 23.13
N LEU A 99 21.76 -8.68 21.94
CA LEU A 99 20.71 -9.53 21.34
C LEU A 99 21.18 -10.92 20.89
N GLN A 100 22.48 -11.23 21.00
CA GLN A 100 23.13 -12.40 20.37
C GLN A 100 22.48 -13.76 20.69
N LYS A 101 21.81 -13.90 21.84
CA LYS A 101 21.20 -15.18 22.26
C LYS A 101 20.01 -15.61 21.39
N LYS A 102 19.29 -14.67 20.77
CA LYS A 102 18.06 -14.95 20.04
C LYS A 102 18.02 -14.33 18.65
N VAL A 103 18.90 -13.38 18.35
CA VAL A 103 18.86 -12.60 17.11
C VAL A 103 20.03 -12.94 16.21
N LYS A 104 19.75 -13.26 14.95
CA LYS A 104 20.72 -13.50 13.89
C LYS A 104 20.55 -12.45 12.79
N LEU A 105 21.65 -11.85 12.36
CA LEU A 105 21.67 -10.94 11.21
C LEU A 105 22.14 -11.68 9.96
N VAL A 106 21.42 -11.49 8.86
CA VAL A 106 21.74 -11.96 7.52
C VAL A 106 21.81 -10.72 6.63
N ARG A 107 22.88 -10.58 5.83
CA ARG A 107 23.06 -9.44 4.93
C ARG A 107 23.10 -9.92 3.49
N ASN A 108 22.30 -9.31 2.63
CA ASN A 108 22.31 -9.59 1.19
C ASN A 108 23.48 -8.87 0.51
N GLU A 109 24.12 -9.55 -0.44
CA GLU A 109 25.22 -8.98 -1.25
C GLU A 109 24.75 -7.88 -2.19
N LYS A 110 23.48 -7.93 -2.60
CA LYS A 110 22.81 -6.95 -3.46
C LYS A 110 21.37 -6.72 -3.00
N ARG A 111 20.73 -5.66 -3.49
CA ARG A 111 19.32 -5.38 -3.20
C ARG A 111 18.42 -6.36 -3.95
N GLU A 112 17.86 -7.32 -3.22
CA GLU A 112 17.02 -8.41 -3.73
C GLU A 112 15.52 -8.05 -3.75
N GLY A 113 15.10 -7.15 -2.87
CA GLY A 113 13.70 -6.77 -2.67
C GLY A 113 13.01 -7.54 -1.55
N LEU A 114 11.83 -7.05 -1.16
CA LEU A 114 11.07 -7.59 -0.02
C LEU A 114 10.73 -9.08 -0.18
N ILE A 115 10.35 -9.48 -1.40
CA ILE A 115 9.88 -10.82 -1.72
C ILE A 115 11.00 -11.84 -1.57
N ARG A 116 12.15 -11.58 -2.21
CA ARG A 116 13.34 -12.42 -2.12
C ARG A 116 13.99 -12.36 -0.74
N GLY A 117 14.01 -11.19 -0.10
CA GLY A 117 14.45 -11.04 1.29
C GLY A 117 13.67 -11.95 2.26
N ARG A 118 12.35 -12.08 2.09
CA ARG A 118 11.53 -13.01 2.89
C ARG A 118 11.90 -14.47 2.65
N MET A 119 12.14 -14.86 1.41
CA MET A 119 12.57 -16.24 1.06
C MET A 119 13.97 -16.55 1.61
N ILE A 120 14.91 -15.61 1.52
CA ILE A 120 16.25 -15.74 2.10
C ILE A 120 16.14 -15.93 3.61
N GLY A 121 15.38 -15.06 4.29
CA GLY A 121 15.14 -15.18 5.72
C GLY A 121 14.52 -16.52 6.11
N ALA A 122 13.51 -16.99 5.37
CA ALA A 122 12.90 -18.30 5.58
C ALA A 122 13.92 -19.45 5.45
N SER A 123 14.81 -19.38 4.45
CA SER A 123 15.85 -20.40 4.23
C SER A 123 16.90 -20.47 5.35
N HIS A 124 17.06 -19.40 6.13
CA HIS A 124 17.98 -19.35 7.28
C HIS A 124 17.34 -19.79 8.61
N THR A 125 16.04 -20.08 8.63
CA THR A 125 15.35 -20.53 9.86
C THR A 125 15.73 -21.97 10.23
N THR A 126 15.81 -22.24 11.54
CA THR A 126 16.23 -23.52 12.10
C THR A 126 15.18 -24.17 13.03
N GLY A 127 14.05 -23.48 13.28
CA GLY A 127 13.00 -23.95 14.19
C GLY A 127 12.37 -25.29 13.75
N LEU A 128 12.38 -26.29 14.64
CA LEU A 128 11.85 -27.63 14.35
C LEU A 128 10.33 -27.68 14.17
N THR A 129 9.56 -26.93 14.96
CA THR A 129 8.09 -26.85 14.83
C THR A 129 7.66 -26.05 13.60
N LEU A 130 8.53 -25.17 13.11
CA LEU A 130 8.35 -24.56 11.80
C LEU A 130 8.50 -25.57 10.68
N LYS A 131 9.14 -26.74 10.82
CA LYS A 131 9.25 -27.67 9.69
C LYS A 131 7.90 -28.01 9.07
N GLY A 132 6.82 -28.21 9.84
CA GLY A 132 5.48 -28.44 9.26
C GLY A 132 4.96 -27.24 8.44
N ASN A 133 4.90 -26.05 9.04
CA ASN A 133 4.37 -24.84 8.39
C ASN A 133 5.31 -24.26 7.32
N LEU A 134 6.61 -24.42 7.50
CA LEU A 134 7.66 -24.06 6.56
C LEU A 134 7.69 -25.05 5.40
N ASN A 135 7.46 -26.35 5.65
CA ASN A 135 7.21 -27.33 4.58
C ASN A 135 5.97 -26.94 3.80
N TYR A 136 4.87 -26.56 4.46
CA TYR A 136 3.69 -26.04 3.76
C TYR A 136 4.03 -24.81 2.90
N PHE A 137 4.81 -23.85 3.42
CA PHE A 137 5.30 -22.72 2.64
C PHE A 137 6.17 -23.14 1.43
N TYR A 138 7.02 -24.16 1.59
CA TYR A 138 7.84 -24.70 0.51
C TYR A 138 7.03 -25.50 -0.52
N GLU A 139 6.05 -26.29 -0.07
CA GLU A 139 5.14 -27.10 -0.89
C GLU A 139 4.24 -26.22 -1.76
N LEU A 140 3.75 -25.12 -1.19
CA LEU A 140 3.07 -24.05 -1.92
C LEU A 140 3.99 -23.32 -2.92
N GLY A 141 5.29 -23.55 -2.88
CA GLY A 141 6.23 -22.95 -3.83
C GLY A 141 6.74 -21.56 -3.44
N GLN A 142 6.73 -21.24 -2.14
CA GLN A 142 7.24 -19.99 -1.57
C GLN A 142 6.56 -18.75 -2.18
N TYR A 143 7.29 -17.66 -2.39
CA TYR A 143 6.84 -16.55 -3.24
C TYR A 143 7.27 -16.77 -4.69
N ASP A 144 6.60 -16.09 -5.62
CA ASP A 144 7.05 -16.00 -7.02
C ASP A 144 8.40 -15.25 -7.09
N ARG A 145 9.45 -15.99 -7.47
CA ARG A 145 10.83 -15.46 -7.58
C ARG A 145 10.99 -14.45 -8.72
N GLY A 146 10.08 -14.46 -9.71
CA GLY A 146 10.07 -13.50 -10.80
C GLY A 146 9.37 -12.18 -10.47
N MET A 147 8.82 -12.04 -9.26
CA MET A 147 8.34 -10.75 -8.76
C MET A 147 9.49 -9.90 -8.21
N ASP A 148 9.41 -8.60 -8.46
CA ASP A 148 10.46 -7.64 -8.13
C ASP A 148 10.05 -6.69 -7.02
N ILE A 149 10.99 -6.44 -6.09
CA ILE A 149 10.99 -5.44 -5.02
C ILE A 149 9.74 -5.46 -4.13
N TRP A 150 8.60 -5.02 -4.63
CA TRP A 150 7.36 -4.83 -3.90
C TRP A 150 6.15 -4.80 -4.84
N GLY A 151 5.03 -5.37 -4.38
CA GLY A 151 3.70 -5.20 -4.95
C GLY A 151 3.14 -6.50 -5.53
N GLY A 152 1.85 -6.76 -5.30
CA GLY A 152 1.14 -7.92 -5.84
C GLY A 152 1.42 -9.24 -5.12
N GLU A 153 2.52 -9.37 -4.37
CA GLU A 153 2.92 -10.61 -3.71
C GLU A 153 1.93 -11.06 -2.64
N ASN A 154 1.27 -10.09 -2.00
CA ASN A 154 0.25 -10.32 -0.99
C ASN A 154 -1.03 -10.91 -1.60
N LEU A 155 -1.44 -10.44 -2.78
CA LEU A 155 -2.57 -11.00 -3.51
C LEU A 155 -2.21 -12.40 -4.07
N GLU A 156 -0.98 -12.56 -4.56
CA GLU A 156 -0.50 -13.83 -5.13
C GLU A 156 -0.49 -14.95 -4.13
N ILE A 157 0.10 -14.73 -2.95
CA ILE A 157 0.07 -15.73 -1.89
C ILE A 157 -1.35 -15.97 -1.38
N SER A 158 -2.22 -14.95 -1.35
CA SER A 158 -3.61 -15.09 -0.91
C SER A 158 -4.43 -15.97 -1.87
N PHE A 159 -4.37 -15.69 -3.17
CA PHE A 159 -5.04 -16.51 -4.19
C PHE A 159 -4.51 -17.93 -4.18
N ARG A 160 -3.18 -18.09 -4.13
CA ARG A 160 -2.57 -19.42 -4.04
C ARG A 160 -3.04 -20.21 -2.82
N ILE A 161 -2.98 -19.63 -1.62
CA ILE A 161 -3.40 -20.32 -0.39
C ILE A 161 -4.84 -20.80 -0.54
N TRP A 162 -5.77 -19.91 -0.87
CA TRP A 162 -7.19 -20.26 -0.97
C TRP A 162 -7.48 -21.26 -2.09
N MET A 163 -6.96 -21.02 -3.29
CA MET A 163 -7.26 -21.85 -4.45
C MET A 163 -6.60 -23.22 -4.36
N CYS A 164 -5.52 -23.38 -3.61
CA CYS A 164 -4.81 -24.65 -3.44
C CYS A 164 -5.14 -25.36 -2.11
N GLY A 165 -6.32 -25.09 -1.53
CA GLY A 165 -6.88 -25.84 -0.40
C GLY A 165 -6.46 -25.35 1.00
N GLY A 166 -5.75 -24.23 1.10
CA GLY A 166 -5.41 -23.58 2.36
C GLY A 166 -6.48 -22.61 2.86
N GLN A 167 -6.17 -21.95 3.98
CA GLN A 167 -7.03 -20.93 4.59
C GLN A 167 -6.21 -19.71 5.01
N LEU A 168 -6.79 -18.52 4.86
CA LEU A 168 -6.19 -17.27 5.30
C LEU A 168 -7.09 -16.61 6.34
N LEU A 169 -6.60 -16.45 7.57
CA LEU A 169 -7.38 -15.99 8.71
C LEU A 169 -6.77 -14.73 9.33
N ILE A 170 -7.63 -13.77 9.68
CA ILE A 170 -7.27 -12.63 10.52
C ILE A 170 -7.66 -12.98 11.96
N VAL A 171 -6.69 -13.04 12.88
CA VAL A 171 -6.91 -13.39 14.28
C VAL A 171 -7.08 -12.11 15.12
N PRO A 172 -8.31 -11.71 15.54
CA PRO A 172 -8.55 -10.38 16.13
C PRO A 172 -7.85 -10.12 17.47
N CYS A 173 -7.52 -11.19 18.20
CA CYS A 173 -6.81 -11.14 19.48
C CYS A 173 -5.29 -11.05 19.35
N SER A 174 -4.75 -11.22 18.14
CA SER A 174 -3.35 -10.96 17.82
C SER A 174 -3.25 -9.64 17.07
N ARG A 175 -2.64 -8.62 17.69
CA ARG A 175 -2.52 -7.29 17.12
C ARG A 175 -1.07 -6.84 17.11
N VAL A 176 -0.64 -6.37 15.95
CA VAL A 176 0.71 -5.80 15.75
C VAL A 176 0.53 -4.41 15.15
N GLY A 177 1.07 -3.40 15.81
CA GLY A 177 1.05 -2.03 15.30
C GLY A 177 2.07 -1.87 14.16
N HIS A 178 1.65 -1.29 13.05
CA HIS A 178 2.52 -0.96 11.92
C HIS A 178 2.62 0.55 11.75
N ILE A 179 3.82 1.08 11.51
CA ILE A 179 4.01 2.50 11.20
C ILE A 179 3.62 2.72 9.74
N PHE A 180 2.39 3.18 9.51
CA PHE A 180 1.97 3.64 8.19
C PHE A 180 2.75 4.91 7.84
N ARG A 181 3.41 4.88 6.68
CA ARG A 181 4.26 5.97 6.18
C ARG A 181 3.44 6.89 5.28
N LYS A 182 3.81 8.17 5.27
CA LYS A 182 3.16 9.18 4.42
C LYS A 182 3.41 8.97 2.92
N ARG A 183 4.50 8.28 2.57
CA ARG A 183 4.87 7.93 1.21
C ARG A 183 5.78 6.71 1.23
N ARG A 184 5.97 6.07 0.08
CA ARG A 184 7.01 5.05 -0.10
C ARG A 184 8.38 5.73 0.02
N PRO A 185 9.24 5.31 0.97
CA PRO A 185 10.56 5.92 1.10
C PRO A 185 11.53 5.45 0.03
N TYR A 186 11.28 4.29 -0.59
CA TYR A 186 12.14 3.67 -1.60
C TYR A 186 11.33 3.20 -2.81
N GLY A 187 11.90 3.37 -4.00
CA GLY A 187 11.40 2.81 -5.26
C GLY A 187 12.26 1.65 -5.75
N SER A 188 11.93 1.12 -6.94
CA SER A 188 12.81 0.20 -7.66
C SER A 188 14.13 0.91 -8.02
N PRO A 189 15.32 0.26 -7.93
CA PRO A 189 16.60 0.87 -8.27
C PRO A 189 16.63 1.51 -9.67
N GLY A 190 15.92 0.91 -10.63
CA GLY A 190 15.84 1.38 -12.02
C GLY A 190 14.59 2.21 -12.35
N GLY A 191 13.79 2.60 -11.35
CA GLY A 191 12.53 3.33 -11.58
C GLY A 191 11.45 2.54 -12.33
N GLN A 192 11.65 1.22 -12.45
CA GLN A 192 10.71 0.31 -13.09
C GLN A 192 9.43 0.21 -12.27
N ASP A 193 8.31 0.10 -12.97
CA ASP A 193 7.00 -0.13 -12.37
C ASP A 193 6.84 -1.61 -12.03
N THR A 194 7.39 -1.99 -10.87
CA THR A 194 7.36 -3.37 -10.35
C THR A 194 5.96 -3.83 -9.99
N MET A 195 5.07 -2.91 -9.58
CA MET A 195 3.70 -3.24 -9.24
C MET A 195 2.96 -3.81 -10.45
N ALA A 196 3.05 -3.15 -11.61
CA ALA A 196 2.40 -3.65 -12.82
C ALA A 196 3.01 -4.97 -13.30
N HIS A 197 4.34 -5.11 -13.27
CA HIS A 197 5.03 -6.37 -13.60
C HIS A 197 4.55 -7.53 -12.73
N ASN A 198 4.58 -7.36 -11.41
CA ASN A 198 4.17 -8.39 -10.46
C ASN A 198 2.67 -8.70 -10.58
N SER A 199 1.84 -7.67 -10.79
CA SER A 199 0.39 -7.85 -10.96
C SER A 199 0.06 -8.62 -12.24
N LEU A 200 0.82 -8.42 -13.33
CA LEU A 200 0.69 -9.22 -14.55
C LEU A 200 1.02 -10.68 -14.31
N ARG A 201 2.14 -10.97 -13.63
CA ARG A 201 2.52 -12.36 -13.27
C ARG A 201 1.41 -13.06 -12.49
N LEU A 202 0.89 -12.40 -11.45
CA LEU A 202 -0.26 -12.89 -10.68
C LEU A 202 -1.49 -13.11 -11.58
N ALA A 203 -1.86 -12.13 -12.38
CA ALA A 203 -3.09 -12.18 -13.18
C ALA A 203 -3.05 -13.31 -14.20
N HIS A 204 -1.90 -13.51 -14.87
CA HIS A 204 -1.71 -14.58 -15.84
C HIS A 204 -1.70 -15.98 -15.19
N VAL A 205 -1.23 -16.12 -13.96
CA VAL A 205 -1.17 -17.42 -13.27
C VAL A 205 -2.49 -17.77 -12.58
N TRP A 206 -3.15 -16.81 -11.93
CA TRP A 206 -4.20 -17.09 -10.94
C TRP A 206 -5.60 -16.60 -11.31
N MET A 207 -5.75 -15.62 -12.22
CA MET A 207 -7.06 -14.98 -12.47
C MET A 207 -7.87 -15.60 -13.62
N ASP A 208 -7.38 -16.65 -14.30
CA ASP A 208 -8.05 -17.28 -15.43
C ASP A 208 -8.51 -16.23 -16.48
N ASP A 209 -9.75 -16.30 -16.96
CA ASP A 209 -10.33 -15.33 -17.90
C ASP A 209 -10.69 -13.99 -17.23
N TYR A 210 -10.73 -13.92 -15.89
CA TYR A 210 -11.06 -12.69 -15.15
C TYR A 210 -9.95 -11.64 -15.24
N LYS A 211 -8.74 -12.02 -15.65
CA LYS A 211 -7.68 -11.06 -15.98
C LYS A 211 -8.09 -10.08 -17.09
N GLU A 212 -9.05 -10.43 -17.94
CA GLU A 212 -9.55 -9.50 -18.96
C GLU A 212 -10.16 -8.23 -18.35
N GLN A 213 -10.76 -8.32 -17.17
CA GLN A 213 -11.30 -7.14 -16.47
C GLN A 213 -10.19 -6.23 -15.96
N TYR A 214 -9.08 -6.82 -15.51
CA TYR A 214 -7.87 -6.08 -15.18
C TYR A 214 -7.35 -5.33 -16.42
N PHE A 215 -7.34 -5.97 -17.59
CA PHE A 215 -6.94 -5.34 -18.85
C PHE A 215 -7.93 -4.33 -19.42
N VAL A 216 -9.23 -4.43 -19.12
CA VAL A 216 -10.21 -3.37 -19.46
C VAL A 216 -9.90 -2.10 -18.66
N LEU A 217 -9.47 -2.25 -17.40
CA LEU A 217 -9.13 -1.11 -16.54
C LEU A 217 -7.73 -0.53 -16.85
N ARG A 218 -6.82 -1.37 -17.35
CA ARG A 218 -5.42 -1.04 -17.69
C ARG A 218 -5.04 -1.61 -19.08
N PRO A 219 -5.60 -1.09 -20.19
CA PRO A 219 -5.34 -1.63 -21.53
C PRO A 219 -3.86 -1.60 -21.93
N GLU A 220 -3.11 -0.62 -21.43
CA GLU A 220 -1.67 -0.44 -21.67
C GLU A 220 -0.82 -1.64 -21.21
N LEU A 221 -1.36 -2.48 -20.31
CA LEU A 221 -0.63 -3.61 -19.75
C LEU A 221 -0.76 -4.90 -20.58
N ARG A 222 -1.65 -4.96 -21.59
CA ARG A 222 -1.89 -6.17 -22.39
C ARG A 222 -0.62 -6.68 -23.11
N ASN A 223 0.20 -5.75 -23.58
CA ASN A 223 1.40 -6.05 -24.36
C ASN A 223 2.70 -5.88 -23.56
N ARG A 224 2.58 -5.68 -22.24
CA ARG A 224 3.74 -5.48 -21.38
C ARG A 224 4.34 -6.83 -21.01
N ASP A 225 5.65 -6.95 -21.12
CA ASP A 225 6.36 -8.15 -20.68
C ASP A 225 6.24 -8.34 -19.17
N TYR A 226 6.07 -9.60 -18.77
CA TYR A 226 5.96 -10.05 -17.37
C TYR A 226 6.90 -11.23 -17.07
N GLY A 227 7.77 -11.59 -18.01
CA GLY A 227 8.73 -12.68 -17.89
C GLY A 227 8.12 -14.08 -17.85
N ASP A 228 8.95 -15.09 -17.60
CA ASP A 228 8.51 -16.48 -17.56
C ASP A 228 7.73 -16.80 -16.27
N ILE A 229 6.58 -17.47 -16.43
CA ILE A 229 5.68 -17.92 -15.36
C ILE A 229 5.46 -19.44 -15.39
N SER A 230 6.23 -20.17 -16.21
CA SER A 230 6.08 -21.61 -16.45
C SER A 230 6.10 -22.42 -15.15
N ASP A 231 7.00 -22.08 -14.23
CA ASP A 231 7.15 -22.70 -12.92
C ASP A 231 5.93 -22.47 -12.02
N ARG A 232 5.35 -21.26 -12.03
CA ARG A 232 4.15 -20.90 -11.27
C ARG A 232 2.91 -21.64 -11.80
N VAL A 233 2.76 -21.72 -13.13
CA VAL A 233 1.70 -22.50 -13.78
C VAL A 233 1.85 -23.99 -13.46
N ALA A 234 3.08 -24.52 -13.46
CA ALA A 234 3.34 -25.92 -13.10
C ALA A 234 2.95 -26.22 -11.65
N ILE A 235 3.25 -25.33 -10.70
CA ILE A 235 2.82 -25.47 -9.31
C ILE A 235 1.30 -25.50 -9.19
N ARG A 236 0.61 -24.57 -9.86
CA ARG A 236 -0.87 -24.53 -9.84
C ARG A 236 -1.48 -25.84 -10.34
N LYS A 237 -0.92 -26.43 -11.40
CA LYS A 237 -1.33 -27.74 -11.93
C LYS A 237 -1.01 -28.87 -10.96
N ARG A 238 0.22 -28.92 -10.43
CA ARG A 238 0.69 -29.96 -9.52
C ARG A 238 -0.14 -30.04 -8.24
N LEU A 239 -0.48 -28.89 -7.67
CA LEU A 239 -1.30 -28.79 -6.45
C LEU A 239 -2.81 -28.93 -6.72
N GLN A 240 -3.21 -29.13 -7.98
CA GLN A 240 -4.61 -29.27 -8.40
C GLN A 240 -5.50 -28.12 -7.89
N CYS A 241 -4.98 -26.89 -7.95
CA CYS A 241 -5.68 -25.74 -7.39
C CYS A 241 -6.97 -25.45 -8.16
N HIS A 242 -7.98 -24.97 -7.44
CA HIS A 242 -9.26 -24.54 -7.97
C HIS A 242 -9.13 -23.36 -8.96
N SER A 243 -10.22 -23.10 -9.69
CA SER A 243 -10.32 -21.96 -10.60
C SER A 243 -10.54 -20.65 -9.84
N PHE A 244 -10.23 -19.52 -10.48
CA PHE A 244 -10.52 -18.21 -9.91
C PHE A 244 -12.03 -18.00 -9.76
N LYS A 245 -12.85 -18.59 -10.66
CA LYS A 245 -14.30 -18.62 -10.48
C LYS A 245 -14.69 -19.28 -9.16
N TRP A 246 -14.11 -20.44 -8.84
CA TRP A 246 -14.38 -21.11 -7.57
C TRP A 246 -14.02 -20.23 -6.37
N TYR A 247 -12.88 -19.52 -6.45
CA TYR A 247 -12.48 -18.57 -5.40
C TYR A 247 -13.52 -17.46 -5.20
N LEU A 248 -14.03 -16.87 -6.27
CA LEU A 248 -15.08 -15.87 -6.20
C LEU A 248 -16.38 -16.44 -5.63
N ASP A 249 -16.80 -17.61 -6.09
CA ASP A 249 -18.08 -18.20 -5.65
C ASP A 249 -18.05 -18.66 -4.18
N ASN A 250 -16.90 -19.11 -3.67
CA ASN A 250 -16.82 -19.80 -2.37
C ASN A 250 -16.09 -19.00 -1.29
N ILE A 251 -15.10 -18.18 -1.67
CA ILE A 251 -14.23 -17.48 -0.72
C ILE A 251 -14.53 -15.99 -0.67
N TYR A 252 -14.85 -15.38 -1.81
CA TYR A 252 -15.19 -13.95 -1.86
C TYR A 252 -16.47 -13.65 -2.67
N PRO A 253 -17.62 -14.25 -2.29
CA PRO A 253 -18.88 -14.11 -3.02
C PRO A 253 -19.47 -12.69 -2.99
N GLU A 254 -19.06 -11.87 -2.03
CA GLU A 254 -19.46 -10.47 -1.92
C GLU A 254 -18.85 -9.60 -3.02
N MET A 255 -17.78 -10.05 -3.67
CA MET A 255 -17.13 -9.32 -4.75
C MET A 255 -17.94 -9.46 -6.04
N GLN A 256 -18.70 -8.41 -6.39
CA GLN A 256 -19.49 -8.40 -7.62
C GLN A 256 -18.61 -8.29 -8.85
N VAL A 257 -18.63 -9.34 -9.67
CA VAL A 257 -17.88 -9.39 -10.92
C VAL A 257 -18.83 -9.18 -12.10
N SER A 258 -18.62 -8.11 -12.87
CA SER A 258 -19.42 -7.83 -14.07
C SER A 258 -19.22 -8.93 -15.12
N SER A 259 -20.28 -9.66 -15.46
CA SER A 259 -20.26 -10.67 -16.53
C SER A 259 -20.02 -10.02 -17.90
N PRO A 260 -19.20 -10.60 -18.79
CA PRO A 260 -18.90 -10.02 -20.10
C PRO A 260 -20.12 -9.88 -21.03
N HIS A 261 -21.25 -10.54 -20.75
CA HIS A 261 -22.43 -10.55 -21.63
C HIS A 261 -23.62 -9.70 -21.17
N LYS A 262 -23.53 -9.02 -20.03
CA LYS A 262 -24.54 -8.03 -19.62
C LYS A 262 -23.86 -6.89 -18.86
N PRO A 263 -23.87 -5.64 -19.38
CA PRO A 263 -23.57 -4.48 -18.56
C PRO A 263 -24.74 -4.28 -17.60
N GLN A 264 -24.70 -4.96 -16.46
CA GLN A 264 -25.48 -4.55 -15.30
C GLN A 264 -24.62 -3.57 -14.50
N HIS A 265 -25.20 -2.43 -14.18
CA HIS A 265 -24.68 -1.56 -13.13
C HIS A 265 -24.43 -2.40 -11.88
N PRO A 266 -23.35 -2.14 -11.11
CA PRO A 266 -23.10 -2.87 -9.87
C PRO A 266 -24.31 -2.64 -8.94
N VAL A 267 -25.22 -3.61 -8.89
CA VAL A 267 -26.30 -3.64 -7.92
C VAL A 267 -25.70 -4.21 -6.66
N PHE A 268 -24.89 -3.41 -5.97
CA PHE A 268 -24.75 -3.59 -4.55
C PHE A 268 -26.17 -3.56 -3.98
N ILE A 269 -26.72 -4.72 -3.61
CA ILE A 269 -27.78 -4.79 -2.61
C ILE A 269 -27.09 -4.46 -1.28
N ASN A 270 -26.74 -3.19 -1.12
CA ASN A 270 -26.59 -2.64 0.19
C ASN A 270 -28.00 -2.38 0.68
N LYS A 271 -28.39 -3.11 1.72
CA LYS A 271 -29.23 -2.51 2.75
C LYS A 271 -28.51 -1.22 3.21
N GLY A 272 -28.85 -0.10 2.58
CA GLY A 272 -28.53 1.27 2.98
C GLY A 272 -27.06 1.64 3.14
N LEU A 273 -26.28 1.66 2.05
CA LEU A 273 -25.08 2.52 2.01
C LEU A 273 -25.59 3.93 1.65
N LYS A 274 -25.73 4.79 2.67
CA LYS A 274 -25.94 6.22 2.45
C LYS A 274 -24.85 6.71 1.51
N ARG A 275 -25.24 7.39 0.41
CA ARG A 275 -24.27 8.15 -0.38
C ARG A 275 -23.58 9.15 0.56
N PRO A 276 -22.24 9.31 0.51
CA PRO A 276 -21.53 10.28 1.32
C PRO A 276 -22.20 11.64 1.22
N LYS A 277 -22.46 12.26 2.37
CA LYS A 277 -23.07 13.58 2.41
C LYS A 277 -22.08 14.59 1.83
N VAL A 278 -22.50 15.29 0.78
CA VAL A 278 -21.76 16.44 0.25
C VAL A 278 -21.76 17.55 1.32
N LEU A 279 -20.57 17.93 1.77
CA LEU A 279 -20.36 18.98 2.75
C LEU A 279 -20.39 20.37 2.11
N GLN A 280 -19.77 20.50 0.93
CA GLN A 280 -19.67 21.77 0.21
C GLN A 280 -19.67 21.54 -1.30
N ARG A 281 -20.23 22.52 -2.03
CA ARG A 281 -20.18 22.60 -3.49
C ARG A 281 -19.64 23.97 -3.90
N GLY A 282 -18.96 24.01 -5.03
CA GLY A 282 -18.48 25.24 -5.62
C GLY A 282 -17.37 25.01 -6.63
N ARG A 283 -16.81 26.10 -7.12
CA ARG A 283 -15.64 26.10 -8.02
C ARG A 283 -14.38 26.24 -7.19
N LEU A 284 -13.35 25.45 -7.50
CA LEU A 284 -12.05 25.53 -6.83
C LEU A 284 -11.18 26.60 -7.48
N ARG A 285 -11.26 27.84 -6.96
CA ARG A 285 -10.50 28.98 -7.46
C ARG A 285 -9.14 29.06 -6.78
N ASN A 286 -8.08 29.21 -7.57
CA ASN A 286 -6.75 29.57 -7.08
C ASN A 286 -6.67 31.08 -6.83
N LEU A 287 -6.16 31.50 -5.67
CA LEU A 287 -6.15 32.92 -5.29
C LEU A 287 -5.06 33.75 -5.98
N LEU A 288 -4.00 33.12 -6.51
CA LEU A 288 -2.94 33.82 -7.23
C LEU A 288 -3.25 33.94 -8.73
N ALA A 289 -3.58 32.82 -9.36
CA ALA A 289 -3.82 32.77 -10.81
C ALA A 289 -5.19 33.31 -11.21
N ASP A 290 -6.08 33.51 -10.24
CA ASP A 290 -7.47 33.92 -10.44
C ASP A 290 -8.29 33.02 -11.38
N LYS A 291 -8.00 31.71 -11.33
CA LYS A 291 -8.54 30.69 -12.24
C LYS A 291 -9.04 29.48 -11.46
N CYS A 292 -9.97 28.75 -12.07
CA CYS A 292 -10.65 27.61 -11.46
C CYS A 292 -10.07 26.29 -11.95
N LEU A 293 -9.90 25.35 -11.01
CA LEU A 293 -9.44 23.99 -11.31
C LEU A 293 -10.50 23.23 -12.08
N VAL A 294 -10.09 22.55 -13.15
CA VAL A 294 -10.98 21.95 -14.13
C VAL A 294 -10.34 20.76 -14.82
N ALA A 295 -11.13 19.96 -15.53
CA ALA A 295 -10.60 19.00 -16.49
C ALA A 295 -9.96 19.72 -17.70
N GLN A 296 -8.81 19.23 -18.18
CA GLN A 296 -8.19 19.69 -19.44
C GLN A 296 -9.02 19.27 -20.67
N GLY A 297 -9.72 18.15 -20.56
CA GLY A 297 -10.69 17.65 -21.54
C GLY A 297 -12.08 17.54 -20.93
N ARG A 298 -12.76 16.41 -21.16
CA ARG A 298 -14.09 16.17 -20.60
C ARG A 298 -13.99 15.71 -19.14
N PRO A 299 -14.83 16.22 -18.21
CA PRO A 299 -14.86 15.75 -16.81
C PRO A 299 -15.14 14.26 -16.65
N SER A 300 -15.78 13.63 -17.64
CA SER A 300 -16.07 12.19 -17.66
C SER A 300 -14.87 11.32 -18.09
N GLN A 301 -13.76 11.91 -18.53
CA GLN A 301 -12.61 11.18 -19.05
C GLN A 301 -11.71 10.67 -17.92
N LYS A 302 -11.78 9.36 -17.66
CA LYS A 302 -10.90 8.68 -16.71
C LYS A 302 -9.43 8.84 -17.12
N GLY A 303 -8.57 9.16 -16.17
CA GLY A 303 -7.17 9.47 -16.37
C GLY A 303 -6.91 10.87 -16.94
N GLY A 304 -7.95 11.69 -17.14
CA GLY A 304 -7.82 13.05 -17.64
C GLY A 304 -7.03 13.93 -16.66
N ALA A 305 -6.15 14.76 -17.21
CA ALA A 305 -5.40 15.73 -16.42
C ALA A 305 -6.31 16.89 -15.97
N VAL A 306 -5.92 17.55 -14.89
CA VAL A 306 -6.56 18.79 -14.44
C VAL A 306 -5.64 20.00 -14.68
N VAL A 307 -6.26 21.14 -14.96
CA VAL A 307 -5.60 22.42 -15.23
C VAL A 307 -6.42 23.54 -14.59
N VAL A 308 -5.93 24.77 -14.63
CA VAL A 308 -6.71 25.96 -14.28
C VAL A 308 -7.17 26.72 -15.53
N ARG A 309 -8.47 27.05 -15.59
CA ARG A 309 -9.08 27.88 -16.66
C ARG A 309 -9.87 29.04 -16.03
N ASP A 310 -10.31 29.99 -16.84
CA ASP A 310 -11.10 31.12 -16.33
C ASP A 310 -12.38 30.62 -15.64
N CYS A 311 -12.65 31.19 -14.46
CA CYS A 311 -13.78 30.79 -13.64
C CYS A 311 -15.11 31.24 -14.29
N ASP A 312 -15.96 30.28 -14.66
CA ASP A 312 -17.29 30.56 -15.22
C ASP A 312 -18.38 30.06 -14.26
N PRO A 313 -19.25 30.94 -13.72
CA PRO A 313 -20.36 30.54 -12.85
C PRO A 313 -21.43 29.69 -13.53
N GLN A 314 -21.55 29.74 -14.86
CA GLN A 314 -22.56 28.97 -15.61
C GLN A 314 -22.03 27.60 -16.07
N ASP A 315 -20.72 27.38 -15.96
CA ASP A 315 -20.07 26.16 -16.40
C ASP A 315 -20.12 25.08 -15.31
N THR A 316 -21.10 24.18 -15.46
CA THR A 316 -21.27 23.02 -14.55
C THR A 316 -20.08 22.05 -14.58
N GLU A 317 -19.23 22.11 -15.61
CA GLU A 317 -18.01 21.29 -15.66
C GLU A 317 -16.89 21.81 -14.75
N GLN A 318 -17.06 22.99 -14.13
CA GLN A 318 -16.17 23.53 -13.09
C GLN A 318 -16.68 23.30 -11.67
N GLU A 319 -17.86 22.69 -11.51
CA GLU A 319 -18.44 22.43 -10.20
C GLU A 319 -17.73 21.25 -9.52
N TRP A 320 -17.15 21.51 -8.35
CA TRP A 320 -16.59 20.51 -7.46
C TRP A 320 -17.52 20.29 -6.27
N ALA A 321 -17.72 19.03 -5.89
CA ALA A 321 -18.33 18.65 -4.63
C ALA A 321 -17.26 18.08 -3.69
N TYR A 322 -17.27 18.54 -2.44
CA TYR A 322 -16.46 18.01 -1.35
C TYR A 322 -17.36 17.27 -0.36
N ASP A 323 -17.07 16.02 -0.06
CA ASP A 323 -17.92 15.16 0.77
C ASP A 323 -17.32 14.80 2.14
N GLU A 324 -18.08 14.06 2.94
CA GLU A 324 -17.69 13.62 4.28
C GLU A 324 -16.58 12.55 4.30
N GLU A 325 -16.27 11.94 3.15
CA GLU A 325 -15.14 11.03 2.96
C GLU A 325 -13.87 11.79 2.51
N HIS A 326 -13.97 13.11 2.40
CA HIS A 326 -12.91 14.01 1.98
C HIS A 326 -12.47 13.83 0.53
N GLU A 327 -13.38 13.38 -0.36
CA GLU A 327 -13.15 13.31 -1.80
C GLU A 327 -13.54 14.63 -2.50
N LEU A 328 -12.87 14.95 -3.61
CA LEU A 328 -13.21 16.08 -4.49
C LEU A 328 -13.75 15.55 -5.81
N ILE A 329 -15.04 15.75 -6.04
CA ILE A 329 -15.79 15.19 -7.17
C ILE A 329 -16.07 16.29 -8.19
N LEU A 330 -15.51 16.18 -9.39
CA LEU A 330 -15.75 17.12 -10.49
C LEU A 330 -17.03 16.76 -11.25
N ALA A 331 -17.91 17.75 -11.44
CA ALA A 331 -19.18 17.65 -12.17
C ALA A 331 -20.09 16.50 -11.70
N GLY A 332 -19.89 16.01 -10.47
CA GLY A 332 -20.59 14.82 -9.95
C GLY A 332 -20.19 13.50 -10.64
N LEU A 333 -19.06 13.44 -11.35
CA LEU A 333 -18.65 12.30 -12.17
C LEU A 333 -17.41 11.57 -11.64
N LEU A 334 -16.26 12.25 -11.59
CA LEU A 334 -14.96 11.66 -11.27
C LEU A 334 -14.29 12.40 -10.12
N CYS A 335 -13.46 11.69 -9.37
CA CYS A 335 -12.72 12.22 -8.23
C CYS A 335 -11.30 12.64 -8.62
N LEU A 336 -10.82 13.71 -7.98
CA LEU A 336 -9.42 14.12 -8.07
C LEU A 336 -8.54 13.09 -7.35
N ASP A 337 -7.59 12.52 -8.08
CA ASP A 337 -6.77 11.38 -7.64
C ASP A 337 -5.29 11.64 -7.89
N MET A 338 -4.45 11.19 -6.97
CA MET A 338 -3.01 11.18 -7.14
C MET A 338 -2.46 9.83 -7.57
N SER A 339 -1.51 9.86 -8.50
CA SER A 339 -0.67 8.72 -8.82
C SER A 339 0.22 8.37 -7.63
N GLU A 340 0.02 7.21 -7.00
CA GLU A 340 0.89 6.72 -5.92
C GLU A 340 2.26 6.22 -6.40
N ILE A 341 2.53 6.30 -7.71
CA ILE A 341 3.74 5.78 -8.35
C ILE A 341 4.89 6.79 -8.26
N ARG A 342 4.62 8.09 -8.49
CA ARG A 342 5.61 9.18 -8.40
C ARG A 342 4.98 10.40 -7.72
N SER A 343 5.65 10.94 -6.71
CA SER A 343 5.17 12.14 -5.99
C SER A 343 5.18 13.42 -6.84
N SER A 344 5.86 13.41 -7.98
CA SER A 344 5.90 14.55 -8.92
C SER A 344 4.81 14.49 -10.00
N ASP A 345 4.06 13.39 -10.10
CA ASP A 345 3.01 13.29 -11.11
C ASP A 345 1.90 14.31 -10.78
N PRO A 346 1.32 15.00 -11.77
CA PRO A 346 0.16 15.85 -11.54
C PRO A 346 -1.07 15.00 -11.20
N PRO A 347 -2.04 15.58 -10.45
CA PRO A 347 -3.30 14.90 -10.18
C PRO A 347 -4.13 14.69 -11.45
N ARG A 348 -5.01 13.69 -11.40
CA ARG A 348 -5.85 13.25 -12.53
C ARG A 348 -7.25 12.88 -12.05
N LEU A 349 -8.18 12.77 -12.98
CA LEU A 349 -9.56 12.37 -12.69
C LEU A 349 -9.71 10.84 -12.76
N MET A 350 -10.20 10.23 -11.68
CA MET A 350 -10.42 8.79 -11.59
C MET A 350 -11.80 8.47 -11.02
N LYS A 351 -12.20 7.19 -11.04
CA LYS A 351 -13.45 6.79 -10.38
C LYS A 351 -13.31 7.01 -8.87
N CYS A 352 -14.30 7.66 -8.29
CA CYS A 352 -14.45 7.80 -6.83
C CYS A 352 -14.54 6.42 -6.19
N HIS A 353 -13.84 6.20 -5.08
CA HIS A 353 -13.78 4.89 -4.46
C HIS A 353 -13.94 4.87 -2.94
N GLY A 354 -13.95 6.01 -2.26
CA GLY A 354 -14.24 6.13 -0.82
C GLY A 354 -13.19 5.51 0.12
N SER A 355 -12.19 4.82 -0.43
CA SER A 355 -11.11 4.18 0.34
C SER A 355 -10.10 5.14 0.97
N GLY A 356 -10.24 6.46 0.76
CA GLY A 356 -9.27 7.47 1.18
C GLY A 356 -7.92 7.34 0.48
N GLY A 357 -6.83 7.84 1.08
CA GLY A 357 -5.50 7.75 0.49
C GLY A 357 -5.35 8.65 -0.74
N SER A 358 -5.24 8.08 -1.95
CA SER A 358 -4.98 8.82 -3.20
C SER A 358 -6.07 9.81 -3.61
N GLN A 359 -7.28 9.65 -3.08
CA GLN A 359 -8.43 10.53 -3.33
C GLN A 359 -8.83 11.37 -2.10
N GLN A 360 -8.04 11.31 -1.02
CA GLN A 360 -8.35 12.02 0.21
C GLN A 360 -7.72 13.41 0.26
N TRP A 361 -8.53 14.44 0.15
CA TRP A 361 -8.10 15.84 0.15
C TRP A 361 -8.54 16.57 1.40
N THR A 362 -7.64 17.30 2.02
CA THR A 362 -7.96 18.19 3.14
C THR A 362 -7.92 19.64 2.69
N LEU A 363 -9.05 20.33 2.85
CA LEU A 363 -9.14 21.78 2.79
C LEU A 363 -8.67 22.35 4.14
N GLY A 364 -7.41 22.77 4.21
CA GLY A 364 -6.79 23.26 5.45
C GLY A 364 -7.26 24.65 5.87
N LYS A 365 -7.04 25.03 7.14
CA LYS A 365 -7.33 26.40 7.66
C LYS A 365 -6.57 27.49 6.88
N ASN A 366 -5.41 27.17 6.31
CA ASN A 366 -4.58 28.06 5.50
C ASN A 366 -5.01 28.08 4.02
N LYS A 367 -6.21 27.59 3.68
CA LYS A 367 -6.71 27.49 2.30
C LYS A 367 -5.88 26.58 1.39
N TRP A 368 -5.11 25.67 1.97
CA TRP A 368 -4.41 24.65 1.19
C TRP A 368 -5.34 23.55 0.74
N LEU A 369 -5.08 23.04 -0.46
CA LEU A 369 -5.62 21.78 -0.93
C LEU A 369 -4.56 20.70 -0.72
N TYR A 370 -4.59 20.08 0.45
CA TYR A 370 -3.59 19.10 0.88
C TYR A 370 -4.00 17.69 0.48
N GLN A 371 -3.07 16.95 -0.13
CA GLN A 371 -3.26 15.56 -0.47
C GLN A 371 -2.57 14.65 0.55
N VAL A 372 -3.36 13.79 1.19
CA VAL A 372 -2.93 12.90 2.27
C VAL A 372 -1.91 11.85 1.79
N SER A 373 -2.09 11.26 0.60
CA SER A 373 -1.26 10.15 0.11
C SER A 373 0.18 10.51 -0.27
N VAL A 374 0.41 11.75 -0.69
CA VAL A 374 1.75 12.26 -1.07
C VAL A 374 2.30 13.27 -0.07
N GLY A 375 1.46 13.79 0.82
CA GLY A 375 1.85 14.76 1.84
C GLY A 375 2.24 16.12 1.28
N GLN A 376 1.60 16.53 0.19
CA GLN A 376 1.89 17.72 -0.59
C GLN A 376 0.62 18.53 -0.84
N CYS A 377 0.81 19.78 -1.24
CA CYS A 377 -0.28 20.70 -1.54
C CYS A 377 -0.35 20.97 -3.04
N LEU A 378 -1.56 21.13 -3.55
CA LEU A 378 -1.76 21.50 -4.95
C LEU A 378 -1.30 22.95 -5.16
N ALA A 379 -0.50 23.17 -6.20
CA ALA A 379 -0.01 24.48 -6.61
C ALA A 379 -0.31 24.73 -8.08
N VAL A 380 -0.52 25.98 -8.46
CA VAL A 380 -0.40 26.40 -9.86
C VAL A 380 1.08 26.51 -10.22
N ALA A 381 1.52 25.79 -11.25
CA ALA A 381 2.93 25.70 -11.63
C ALA A 381 3.47 27.02 -12.20
N ASP A 382 2.71 27.66 -13.07
CA ASP A 382 2.99 28.99 -13.61
C ASP A 382 1.66 29.78 -13.72
N PRO A 383 1.44 30.78 -12.85
CA PRO A 383 0.21 31.58 -12.82
C PRO A 383 -0.08 32.34 -14.11
N HIS A 384 0.95 32.70 -14.87
CA HIS A 384 0.82 33.50 -16.11
C HIS A 384 0.73 32.61 -17.35
N SER A 385 0.93 31.30 -17.21
CA SER A 385 0.87 30.37 -18.33
C SER A 385 -0.56 30.23 -18.85
N ILE A 386 -0.70 30.34 -20.17
CA ILE A 386 -1.95 30.04 -20.87
C ILE A 386 -2.33 28.56 -20.69
N LYS A 387 -1.35 27.68 -20.49
CA LYS A 387 -1.59 26.23 -20.34
C LYS A 387 -2.18 25.86 -18.98
N GLY A 388 -2.04 26.71 -17.96
CA GLY A 388 -2.71 26.55 -16.66
C GLY A 388 -2.35 25.26 -15.91
N TYR A 389 -1.12 24.74 -16.05
CA TYR A 389 -0.74 23.49 -15.39
C TYR A 389 -0.69 23.61 -13.87
N VAL A 390 -1.12 22.56 -13.19
CA VAL A 390 -0.99 22.39 -11.74
C VAL A 390 0.06 21.33 -11.42
N THR A 391 0.63 21.44 -10.22
CA THR A 391 1.67 20.53 -9.73
C THR A 391 1.48 20.27 -8.24
N MET A 392 2.12 19.22 -7.73
CA MET A 392 2.19 18.95 -6.30
C MET A 392 3.50 19.48 -5.73
N ALA A 393 3.40 20.33 -4.70
CA ALA A 393 4.54 20.98 -4.06
C ALA A 393 4.55 20.76 -2.56
N ILE A 394 5.70 21.00 -1.92
CA ILE A 394 5.78 21.03 -0.46
C ILE A 394 4.88 22.16 0.03
N CYS A 395 4.02 21.85 1.01
CA CYS A 395 3.06 22.81 1.54
C CYS A 395 3.77 24.02 2.16
N ASP A 396 3.43 25.21 1.67
CA ASP A 396 3.89 26.49 2.17
C ASP A 396 2.78 27.54 2.08
N ASP A 397 2.95 28.68 2.73
CA ASP A 397 1.93 29.74 2.73
C ASP A 397 1.94 30.58 1.43
N SER A 398 2.55 30.08 0.33
CA SER A 398 2.57 30.80 -0.95
C SER A 398 1.16 30.92 -1.55
N TRP A 399 0.92 32.04 -2.22
CA TRP A 399 -0.37 32.32 -2.85
C TRP A 399 -0.73 31.32 -3.96
N SER A 400 0.26 30.71 -4.62
CA SER A 400 0.04 29.69 -5.65
C SER A 400 -0.58 28.39 -5.10
N GLN A 401 -0.47 28.16 -3.79
CA GLN A 401 -1.03 27.00 -3.07
C GLN A 401 -2.34 27.30 -2.35
N GLN A 402 -2.85 28.54 -2.43
CA GLN A 402 -4.10 28.93 -1.77
C GLN A 402 -5.28 28.76 -2.72
N TRP A 403 -6.22 27.91 -2.31
CA TRP A 403 -7.43 27.56 -3.03
C TRP A 403 -8.66 27.89 -2.21
N LYS A 404 -9.72 28.34 -2.89
CA LYS A 404 -11.00 28.60 -2.26
C LYS A 404 -12.09 27.90 -3.05
N LEU A 405 -12.90 27.11 -2.34
CA LEU A 405 -14.10 26.51 -2.88
C LEU A 405 -15.22 27.56 -2.80
N GLU A 406 -15.53 28.20 -3.93
CA GLU A 406 -16.50 29.30 -4.05
C GLU A 406 -17.82 28.80 -4.62
N SER A 407 -18.92 29.08 -3.91
CA SER A 407 -20.28 28.73 -4.34
C SER A 407 -20.66 29.34 -5.69
#